data_AF-A0A1J5K483-F1
#
_entry.id   AF-A0A1J5K483-F1
#
_cell.length_a   1.000
_cell.length_b   1.000
_cell.length_c   1.000
_cell.angle_alpha   90.00
_cell.angle_beta   90.00
_cell.angle_gamma   90.00
#
_symmetry.space_group_name_H-M   'P 1'
#
loop_
_entity.id
_entity.type
_entity.pdbx_description
1 polymer ?
#
loop_
_entity_poly.entity_id
_entity_poly.type
_entity_poly.pdbx_seq_one_letter_code
_entity_poly.pdbx_strand_id
1 'polypeptide(L)'
;MKIQGFILILLFVSCANKTIKSNAPMVSIYRNDQVVSNKWKLSDKHSPDIYFENLKPNETKKVTFKTNKEEVSYNVSDKDVFDFSIEYKGQKYKQRIVGEVLKKRANFTKEYQLGKHENIDVSIPEVYELVNVAIAISKYGKMKEGLVVKDSKYYKRVIKWFEKYSDHKFVKEINTLLEADTWSYFNVKMNGHAFIFENGKIARNPFFGSTGFMNNNILAPYMNLMQDFSDKSSFQKFYKDETPFYDSQIRYFSFNIGLKDMMKWLKRNFPGKGSYDYTHVIFSPLVGSNQSLINFEDNGFKELQPHVNYPHNYLYDNLRKKGIRETAINSYRGTIVFTELNHGFADLVSEKYKKRIVKATKDKENWLKPEMQNFYKGIKVFNEYMNWALVSLRLADLTKGKEQKELLRQVNHTMVEKRGFYKFEKLIKYLVPLYKKNKNKKTVAQLYPDIVKWFEKN
;
A
#
# COMPACT_ATOMS: atom_id res chain seq x y z
N MET A 1 53.20 14.85 34.05
CA MET A 1 52.14 13.94 33.57
C MET A 1 51.64 14.43 32.22
N LYS A 2 52.06 13.78 31.12
CA LYS A 2 51.59 14.07 29.76
C LYS A 2 50.48 13.08 29.43
N ILE A 3 49.28 13.59 29.11
CA ILE A 3 48.14 12.80 28.67
C ILE A 3 48.31 12.59 27.16
N GLN A 4 48.64 11.36 26.75
CA GLN A 4 48.61 10.94 25.34
C GLN A 4 47.16 10.67 24.94
N GLY A 5 46.61 11.55 24.10
CA GLY A 5 45.33 11.32 23.44
C GLY A 5 45.47 10.24 22.37
N PHE A 6 44.76 9.13 22.53
CA PHE A 6 44.54 8.16 21.48
C PHE A 6 43.53 8.75 20.48
N ILE A 7 44.01 9.11 19.28
CA ILE A 7 43.16 9.39 18.13
C ILE A 7 42.74 8.05 17.56
N LEU A 8 41.48 7.65 17.79
CA LEU A 8 40.86 6.51 17.15
C LEU A 8 40.52 6.90 15.69
N ILE A 9 41.42 6.58 14.77
CA ILE A 9 41.16 6.71 13.33
C ILE A 9 40.17 5.60 12.94
N LEU A 10 38.89 5.96 12.83
CA LEU A 10 37.88 5.14 12.16
C LEU A 10 38.22 5.09 10.67
N LEU A 11 39.00 4.08 10.28
CA LEU A 11 39.16 3.68 8.90
C LEU A 11 37.80 3.22 8.37
N PHE A 12 37.13 4.09 7.61
CA PHE A 12 36.09 3.65 6.69
C PHE A 12 36.77 2.79 5.63
N VAL A 13 36.80 1.48 5.84
CA VAL A 13 37.10 0.53 4.77
C VAL A 13 36.00 0.72 3.74
N SER A 14 36.35 1.39 2.65
CA SER A 14 35.63 1.31 1.39
C SER A 14 35.66 -0.17 0.97
N CYS A 15 34.67 -0.96 1.40
CA CYS A 15 34.45 -2.29 0.88
C CYS A 15 34.30 -2.19 -0.63
N ALA A 16 35.34 -2.58 -1.38
CA ALA A 16 35.22 -2.81 -2.80
C ALA A 16 34.07 -3.79 -3.01
N ASN A 17 33.06 -3.41 -3.78
CA ASN A 17 31.92 -4.26 -4.11
C ASN A 17 32.42 -5.56 -4.76
N LYS A 18 32.54 -6.62 -3.97
CA LYS A 18 33.04 -7.92 -4.41
C LYS A 18 32.19 -8.39 -5.59
N THR A 19 32.83 -8.84 -6.65
CA THR A 19 32.15 -9.42 -7.81
C THR A 19 32.54 -10.89 -7.90
N ILE A 20 31.57 -11.79 -7.93
CA ILE A 20 31.80 -13.22 -8.19
C ILE A 20 31.23 -13.64 -9.54
N LYS A 21 31.82 -14.62 -10.21
CA LYS A 21 31.43 -15.07 -11.56
C LYS A 21 30.43 -16.23 -11.51
N SER A 22 29.60 -16.34 -12.55
CA SER A 22 28.71 -17.47 -12.78
C SER A 22 28.64 -17.83 -14.26
N ASN A 23 28.51 -19.12 -14.56
CA ASN A 23 28.16 -19.63 -15.90
C ASN A 23 26.67 -19.99 -16.00
N ALA A 24 25.93 -19.93 -14.90
CA ALA A 24 24.49 -20.20 -14.85
C ALA A 24 23.74 -18.98 -14.27
N PRO A 25 22.47 -18.75 -14.68
CA PRO A 25 21.66 -17.68 -14.11
C PRO A 25 21.14 -18.03 -12.71
N MET A 26 21.31 -19.27 -12.24
CA MET A 26 20.82 -19.74 -10.94
C MET A 26 21.94 -19.73 -9.90
N VAL A 27 21.63 -19.25 -8.71
CA VAL A 27 22.51 -19.15 -7.56
C VAL A 27 21.87 -19.90 -6.40
N SER A 28 22.70 -20.61 -5.64
CA SER A 28 22.29 -21.26 -4.41
C SER A 28 22.66 -20.37 -3.23
N ILE A 29 21.74 -20.24 -2.27
CA ILE A 29 21.96 -19.52 -1.02
C ILE A 29 22.05 -20.55 0.10
N TYR A 30 23.10 -20.44 0.90
CA TYR A 30 23.34 -21.26 2.07
C TYR A 30 23.29 -20.40 3.33
N ARG A 31 22.82 -21.02 4.42
CA ARG A 31 22.82 -20.48 5.77
C ARG A 31 23.53 -21.49 6.67
N ASN A 32 24.62 -21.08 7.30
CA ASN A 32 25.44 -21.97 8.13
C ASN A 32 25.70 -23.31 7.42
N ASP A 33 26.11 -23.22 6.15
CA ASP A 33 26.42 -24.33 5.25
C ASP A 33 25.23 -25.26 4.89
N GLN A 34 23.99 -24.92 5.27
CA GLN A 34 22.78 -25.59 4.79
C GLN A 34 22.12 -24.82 3.65
N VAL A 35 21.70 -25.52 2.59
CA VAL A 35 20.98 -24.90 1.46
C VAL A 35 19.63 -24.36 1.93
N VAL A 36 19.43 -23.05 1.81
CA VAL A 36 18.14 -22.39 2.06
C VAL A 36 17.38 -22.06 0.78
N SER A 37 18.09 -21.91 -0.34
CA SER A 37 17.49 -21.76 -1.65
C SER A 37 18.43 -22.26 -2.74
N ASN A 38 17.90 -22.95 -3.75
CA ASN A 38 18.59 -23.28 -5.00
C ASN A 38 17.91 -22.61 -6.21
N LYS A 39 17.02 -21.65 -5.96
CA LYS A 39 16.16 -21.03 -6.97
C LYS A 39 16.38 -19.53 -7.12
N TRP A 40 17.46 -18.98 -6.56
CA TRP A 40 17.77 -17.56 -6.71
C TRP A 40 18.23 -17.29 -8.13
N LYS A 41 17.35 -16.72 -8.96
CA LYS A 41 17.63 -16.45 -10.37
C LYS A 41 18.12 -15.02 -10.52
N LEU A 42 19.32 -14.85 -11.07
CA LEU A 42 19.86 -13.54 -11.43
C LEU A 42 18.88 -12.80 -12.34
N SER A 43 18.52 -11.59 -11.93
CA SER A 43 17.60 -10.73 -12.67
C SER A 43 18.09 -9.29 -12.59
N ASP A 44 17.97 -8.60 -13.72
CA ASP A 44 18.14 -7.15 -13.82
C ASP A 44 16.90 -6.38 -13.37
N LYS A 45 15.77 -7.07 -13.20
CA LYS A 45 14.52 -6.50 -12.68
C LYS A 45 14.62 -6.06 -11.23
N HIS A 46 15.59 -6.55 -10.46
CA HIS A 46 15.81 -6.13 -9.09
C HIS A 46 17.30 -5.83 -8.93
N SER A 47 17.67 -4.57 -8.74
CA SER A 47 19.07 -4.13 -8.72
C SER A 47 19.28 -3.05 -7.65
N PRO A 48 19.83 -3.37 -6.47
CA PRO A 48 20.23 -4.73 -6.06
C PRO A 48 19.02 -5.64 -5.84
N ASP A 49 19.18 -6.92 -6.14
CA ASP A 49 18.26 -7.96 -5.67
C ASP A 49 18.57 -8.24 -4.19
N ILE A 50 17.56 -8.13 -3.31
CA ILE A 50 17.75 -8.04 -1.86
C ILE A 50 17.34 -9.35 -1.19
N TYR A 51 18.31 -10.02 -0.56
CA TYR A 51 18.09 -11.15 0.33
C TYR A 51 18.06 -10.71 1.79
N PHE A 52 16.91 -10.90 2.45
CA PHE A 52 16.78 -10.67 3.88
C PHE A 52 17.12 -11.95 4.66
N GLU A 53 18.13 -11.87 5.51
CA GLU A 53 18.45 -12.92 6.48
C GLU A 53 17.76 -12.58 7.81
N ASN A 54 16.80 -13.42 8.20
CA ASN A 54 16.02 -13.25 9.41
C ASN A 54 16.78 -13.83 10.62
N LEU A 55 17.11 -12.94 11.56
CA LEU A 55 17.93 -13.23 12.74
C LEU A 55 17.10 -13.23 14.03
N LYS A 56 17.55 -13.97 15.04
CA LYS A 56 17.18 -13.79 16.44
C LYS A 56 18.00 -12.64 17.05
N PRO A 57 17.55 -12.03 18.17
CA PRO A 57 18.36 -11.04 18.89
C PRO A 57 19.76 -11.58 19.20
N ASN A 58 20.80 -10.79 18.91
CA ASN A 58 22.22 -11.13 19.08
C ASN A 58 22.70 -12.36 18.27
N GLU A 59 21.95 -12.80 17.27
CA GLU A 59 22.36 -13.89 16.37
C GLU A 59 23.20 -13.35 15.22
N THR A 60 24.25 -14.09 14.87
CA THR A 60 25.01 -13.92 13.64
C THR A 60 24.91 -15.22 12.84
N LYS A 61 24.66 -15.13 11.54
CA LYS A 61 24.61 -16.28 10.63
C LYS A 61 25.55 -16.09 9.46
N LYS A 62 26.24 -17.17 9.07
CA LYS A 62 27.01 -17.18 7.82
C LYS A 62 26.04 -17.36 6.66
N VAL A 63 25.96 -16.36 5.78
CA VAL A 63 25.17 -16.41 4.54
C VAL A 63 26.13 -16.51 3.37
N THR A 64 25.93 -17.51 2.53
CA THR A 64 26.78 -17.76 1.35
C THR A 64 25.95 -17.78 0.07
N PHE A 65 26.32 -16.93 -0.88
CA PHE A 65 25.84 -17.03 -2.26
C PHE A 65 26.85 -17.84 -3.06
N LYS A 66 26.43 -18.99 -3.56
CA LYS A 66 27.25 -19.93 -4.31
C LYS A 66 26.73 -20.08 -5.72
N THR A 67 27.56 -19.71 -6.68
CA THR A 67 27.33 -19.95 -8.11
C THR A 67 27.90 -21.30 -8.50
N ASN A 68 27.83 -21.65 -9.78
CA ASN A 68 28.52 -22.83 -10.29
C ASN A 68 30.03 -22.60 -10.56
N LYS A 69 30.59 -21.45 -10.18
CA LYS A 69 32.01 -21.10 -10.35
C LYS A 69 32.66 -20.62 -9.06
N GLU A 70 32.01 -19.75 -8.33
CA GLU A 70 32.56 -19.00 -7.21
C GLU A 70 31.53 -18.85 -6.10
N GLU A 71 31.98 -18.41 -4.93
CA GLU A 71 31.11 -18.11 -3.81
C GLU A 71 31.54 -16.85 -3.05
N VAL A 72 30.57 -16.24 -2.38
CA VAL A 72 30.80 -15.16 -1.43
C VAL A 72 30.05 -15.46 -0.15
N SER A 73 30.73 -15.28 0.98
CA SER A 73 30.19 -15.54 2.31
C SER A 73 30.36 -14.30 3.18
N TYR A 74 29.35 -14.01 3.99
CA TYR A 74 29.39 -12.97 5.01
C TYR A 74 28.84 -13.52 6.32
N ASN A 75 29.41 -13.09 7.45
CA ASN A 75 28.80 -13.27 8.76
C ASN A 75 27.83 -12.11 8.96
N VAL A 76 26.55 -12.41 8.96
CA VAL A 76 25.46 -11.43 8.93
C VAL A 76 24.84 -11.31 10.31
N SER A 77 24.88 -10.11 10.87
CA SER A 77 24.28 -9.73 12.15
C SER A 77 23.16 -8.69 11.94
N ASP A 78 22.47 -8.31 13.01
CA ASP A 78 21.38 -7.33 12.94
C ASP A 78 21.87 -6.00 12.34
N LYS A 79 21.12 -5.48 11.35
CA LYS A 79 21.38 -4.23 10.60
C LYS A 79 22.59 -4.27 9.66
N ASP A 80 23.28 -5.39 9.54
CA ASP A 80 24.34 -5.50 8.54
C ASP A 80 23.75 -5.43 7.12
N VAL A 81 24.46 -4.74 6.24
CA VAL A 81 24.13 -4.63 4.82
C VAL A 81 25.38 -4.91 4.00
N PHE A 82 25.33 -5.95 3.17
CA PHE A 82 26.45 -6.34 2.30
C PHE A 82 26.03 -6.22 0.84
N ASP A 83 26.70 -5.35 0.09
CA ASP A 83 26.55 -5.20 -1.35
C ASP A 83 27.63 -5.98 -2.09
N PHE A 84 27.22 -6.68 -3.15
CA PHE A 84 28.14 -7.40 -4.04
C PHE A 84 27.51 -7.53 -5.43
N SER A 85 28.26 -8.09 -6.38
CA SER A 85 27.76 -8.35 -7.73
C SER A 85 28.02 -9.79 -8.13
N ILE A 86 27.12 -10.35 -8.93
CA ILE A 86 27.33 -11.62 -9.62
C ILE A 86 27.42 -11.33 -11.11
N GLU A 87 28.53 -11.71 -11.74
CA GLU A 87 28.74 -11.53 -13.17
C GLU A 87 28.32 -12.80 -13.92
N TYR A 88 27.40 -12.65 -14.86
CA TYR A 88 26.93 -13.72 -15.73
C TYR A 88 26.78 -13.19 -17.16
N LYS A 89 27.40 -13.88 -18.13
CA LYS A 89 27.42 -13.46 -19.56
C LYS A 89 27.89 -12.02 -19.78
N GLY A 90 28.89 -11.56 -19.01
CA GLY A 90 29.44 -10.20 -19.10
C GLY A 90 28.56 -9.11 -18.47
N GLN A 91 27.38 -9.46 -17.93
CA GLN A 91 26.51 -8.55 -17.20
C GLN A 91 26.70 -8.73 -15.69
N LYS A 92 26.81 -7.60 -14.96
CA LYS A 92 26.87 -7.58 -13.50
C LYS A 92 25.48 -7.39 -12.90
N TYR A 93 25.04 -8.36 -12.12
CA TYR A 93 23.79 -8.33 -11.36
C TYR A 93 24.11 -7.89 -9.93
N LYS A 94 23.63 -6.72 -9.51
CA LYS A 94 23.85 -6.20 -8.15
C LYS A 94 23.02 -6.99 -7.15
N GLN A 95 23.60 -7.37 -6.03
CA GLN A 95 22.97 -8.16 -4.99
C GLN A 95 23.19 -7.49 -3.64
N ARG A 96 22.26 -7.69 -2.71
CA ARG A 96 22.36 -7.18 -1.35
C ARG A 96 21.91 -8.23 -0.34
N ILE A 97 22.69 -8.45 0.70
CA ILE A 97 22.26 -9.19 1.89
C ILE A 97 21.95 -8.18 2.99
N VAL A 98 20.81 -8.35 3.66
CA VAL A 98 20.39 -7.54 4.81
C VAL A 98 20.16 -8.48 5.99
N GLY A 99 20.91 -8.28 7.07
CA GLY A 99 20.61 -8.89 8.36
C GLY A 99 19.53 -8.11 9.07
N GLU A 100 18.43 -8.76 9.41
CA GLU A 100 17.35 -8.13 10.18
C GLU A 100 16.87 -9.08 11.26
N VAL A 101 16.87 -8.64 12.52
CA VAL A 101 16.16 -9.36 13.57
C VAL A 101 14.69 -9.41 13.20
N LEU A 102 14.15 -10.63 13.05
CA LEU A 102 12.78 -10.82 12.61
C LEU A 102 11.83 -10.24 13.66
N LYS A 103 11.26 -9.08 13.35
CA LYS A 103 10.21 -8.49 14.16
C LYS A 103 8.88 -9.08 13.75
N LYS A 104 7.99 -9.24 14.74
CA LYS A 104 6.58 -9.39 14.44
C LYS A 104 6.14 -8.22 13.54
N ARG A 105 5.25 -8.52 12.60
CA ARG A 105 4.71 -7.50 11.71
C ARG A 105 3.95 -6.41 12.48
N ALA A 106 3.22 -6.82 13.51
CA ALA A 106 2.58 -5.96 14.48
C ALA A 106 2.88 -6.41 15.92
N ASN A 107 2.90 -5.47 16.84
CA ASN A 107 3.05 -5.70 18.28
C ASN A 107 2.08 -4.78 19.03
N PHE A 108 0.87 -5.26 19.30
CA PHE A 108 -0.19 -4.48 19.93
C PHE A 108 -0.16 -4.69 21.44
N THR A 109 0.43 -3.73 22.15
CA THR A 109 0.43 -3.68 23.62
C THR A 109 -0.99 -3.45 24.15
N LYS A 110 -1.27 -3.83 25.40
CA LYS A 110 -2.57 -3.55 26.03
C LYS A 110 -2.94 -2.06 25.99
N GLU A 111 -1.96 -1.19 26.20
CA GLU A 111 -2.15 0.27 26.11
C GLU A 111 -2.56 0.71 24.71
N TYR A 112 -1.89 0.20 23.66
CA TYR A 112 -2.26 0.48 22.28
C TYR A 112 -3.70 0.02 22.00
N GLN A 113 -4.05 -1.21 22.39
CA GLN A 113 -5.38 -1.76 22.19
C GLN A 113 -6.46 -0.90 22.87
N LEU A 114 -6.27 -0.56 24.14
CA LEU A 114 -7.22 0.26 24.91
C LEU A 114 -7.37 1.67 24.30
N GLY A 115 -6.29 2.29 23.84
CA GLY A 115 -6.32 3.62 23.23
C GLY A 115 -6.93 3.64 21.82
N LYS A 116 -6.95 2.50 21.12
CA LYS A 116 -7.39 2.40 19.72
C LYS A 116 -8.72 1.68 19.51
N HIS A 117 -9.21 0.94 20.49
CA HIS A 117 -10.43 0.14 20.38
C HIS A 117 -11.63 0.98 19.91
N GLU A 118 -12.35 0.46 18.92
CA GLU A 118 -13.49 1.04 18.21
C GLU A 118 -13.24 2.37 17.48
N ASN A 119 -12.00 2.85 17.45
CA ASN A 119 -11.64 4.10 16.78
C ASN A 119 -11.46 3.91 15.27
N ILE A 120 -11.69 5.01 14.55
CA ILE A 120 -11.33 5.17 13.15
C ILE A 120 -10.50 6.43 13.05
N ASP A 121 -9.21 6.24 12.82
CA ASP A 121 -8.25 7.34 12.72
C ASP A 121 -7.89 7.59 11.27
N VAL A 122 -7.53 8.84 10.98
CA VAL A 122 -7.01 9.25 9.68
C VAL A 122 -5.73 10.02 9.91
N SER A 123 -4.66 9.68 9.19
CA SER A 123 -3.39 10.38 9.35
C SER A 123 -2.55 10.40 8.08
N ILE A 124 -1.56 11.30 8.10
CA ILE A 124 -0.45 11.36 7.15
C ILE A 124 0.82 11.16 8.01
N PRO A 125 1.30 9.94 8.26
CA PRO A 125 2.46 9.74 9.12
C PRO A 125 3.72 10.44 8.55
N GLU A 126 4.56 11.04 9.39
CA GLU A 126 5.69 11.86 8.92
C GLU A 126 6.67 11.12 8.01
N VAL A 127 7.16 9.95 8.43
CA VAL A 127 8.11 9.17 7.61
C VAL A 127 7.43 8.55 6.38
N TYR A 128 6.13 8.26 6.47
CA TYR A 128 5.33 7.88 5.31
C TYR A 128 5.29 9.01 4.27
N GLU A 129 5.11 10.26 4.69
CA GLU A 129 5.13 11.42 3.78
C GLU A 129 6.55 11.72 3.26
N LEU A 130 7.60 11.57 4.08
CA LEU A 130 9.00 11.69 3.65
C LEU A 130 9.29 10.77 2.45
N VAL A 131 8.83 9.52 2.53
CA VAL A 131 8.97 8.54 1.45
C VAL A 131 8.16 8.95 0.21
N ASN A 132 6.92 9.43 0.37
CA ASN A 132 6.13 9.92 -0.76
C ASN A 132 6.74 11.16 -1.43
N VAL A 133 7.36 12.05 -0.66
CA VAL A 133 8.15 13.18 -1.19
C VAL A 133 9.33 12.68 -2.01
N ALA A 134 10.10 11.71 -1.50
CA ALA A 134 11.21 11.12 -2.24
C ALA A 134 10.75 10.43 -3.54
N ILE A 135 9.62 9.73 -3.51
CA ILE A 135 8.98 9.18 -4.71
C ILE A 135 8.62 10.31 -5.69
N ALA A 136 7.97 11.39 -5.21
CA ALA A 136 7.50 12.48 -6.05
C ALA A 136 8.61 13.25 -6.78
N ILE A 137 9.79 13.40 -6.15
CA ILE A 137 10.95 14.07 -6.75
C ILE A 137 11.88 13.13 -7.53
N SER A 138 11.70 11.82 -7.42
CA SER A 138 12.44 10.83 -8.22
C SER A 138 12.09 10.94 -9.71
N LYS A 139 13.01 10.51 -10.58
CA LYS A 139 12.78 10.48 -12.03
C LYS A 139 11.56 9.62 -12.38
N TYR A 140 11.46 8.43 -11.79
CA TYR A 140 10.34 7.51 -11.99
C TYR A 140 9.01 8.15 -11.59
N GLY A 141 8.93 8.79 -10.42
CA GLY A 141 7.70 9.45 -9.96
C GLY A 141 7.26 10.63 -10.82
N LYS A 142 8.23 11.39 -11.36
CA LYS A 142 7.97 12.48 -12.32
C LYS A 142 7.46 11.98 -13.66
N MET A 143 7.95 10.83 -14.12
CA MET A 143 7.59 10.28 -15.44
C MET A 143 6.35 9.39 -15.42
N LYS A 144 6.13 8.61 -14.36
CA LYS A 144 5.05 7.61 -14.31
C LYS A 144 3.69 8.28 -14.09
N GLU A 145 2.85 8.25 -15.11
CA GLU A 145 1.47 8.73 -15.02
C GLU A 145 0.65 7.95 -14.00
N GLY A 146 -0.22 8.66 -13.27
CA GLY A 146 -1.10 8.10 -12.25
C GLY A 146 -0.41 7.69 -10.94
N LEU A 147 0.93 7.69 -10.85
CA LEU A 147 1.64 7.34 -9.61
C LEU A 147 1.56 8.46 -8.57
N VAL A 148 1.78 9.69 -9.02
CA VAL A 148 1.85 10.91 -8.20
C VAL A 148 0.86 11.95 -8.74
N VAL A 149 0.16 12.66 -7.86
CA VAL A 149 -0.74 13.75 -8.22
C VAL A 149 0.05 15.03 -8.50
N LYS A 150 0.31 15.31 -9.78
CA LYS A 150 1.17 16.42 -10.22
C LYS A 150 0.41 17.75 -10.39
N ASP A 151 -0.91 17.71 -10.56
CA ASP A 151 -1.77 18.86 -10.84
C ASP A 151 -2.33 19.52 -9.57
N SER A 152 -1.70 19.32 -8.41
CA SER A 152 -2.13 19.89 -7.13
C SER A 152 -1.28 21.08 -6.68
N LYS A 153 -1.88 22.01 -5.92
CA LYS A 153 -1.13 23.09 -5.26
C LYS A 153 -0.07 22.54 -4.28
N TYR A 154 -0.36 21.41 -3.64
CA TYR A 154 0.57 20.77 -2.71
C TYR A 154 1.80 20.22 -3.43
N TYR A 155 1.61 19.50 -4.55
CA TYR A 155 2.73 19.03 -5.37
C TYR A 155 3.67 20.17 -5.80
N LYS A 156 3.11 21.32 -6.20
CA LYS A 156 3.92 22.50 -6.54
C LYS A 156 4.77 22.99 -5.36
N ARG A 157 4.24 22.95 -4.12
CA ARG A 157 5.00 23.30 -2.91
C ARG A 157 6.10 22.26 -2.62
N VAL A 158 5.79 20.97 -2.77
CA VAL A 158 6.76 19.88 -2.65
C VAL A 158 7.90 20.04 -3.65
N ILE A 159 7.62 20.21 -4.94
CA ILE A 159 8.66 20.42 -5.96
C ILE A 159 9.47 21.67 -5.65
N LYS A 160 8.82 22.80 -5.33
CA LYS A 160 9.52 24.04 -4.98
C LYS A 160 10.52 23.84 -3.82
N TRP A 161 10.16 23.05 -2.82
CA TRP A 161 11.01 22.81 -1.66
C TRP A 161 12.11 21.77 -1.93
N PHE A 162 11.77 20.65 -2.56
CA PHE A 162 12.60 19.44 -2.57
C PHE A 162 13.33 19.17 -3.89
N GLU A 163 13.01 19.85 -5.00
CA GLU A 163 13.56 19.51 -6.32
C GLU A 163 15.09 19.52 -6.36
N LYS A 164 15.74 20.48 -5.69
CA LYS A 164 17.20 20.57 -5.61
C LYS A 164 17.88 19.37 -4.94
N TYR A 165 17.11 18.49 -4.30
CA TYR A 165 17.59 17.25 -3.68
C TYR A 165 17.24 16.00 -4.49
N SER A 166 16.77 16.12 -5.75
CA SER A 166 16.44 14.96 -6.59
C SER A 166 17.63 14.02 -6.83
N ASP A 167 18.85 14.54 -6.73
CA ASP A 167 20.10 13.78 -6.86
C ASP A 167 20.58 13.12 -5.56
N HIS A 168 19.87 13.31 -4.45
CA HIS A 168 20.21 12.73 -3.16
C HIS A 168 20.21 11.20 -3.22
N LYS A 169 21.15 10.56 -2.49
CA LYS A 169 21.33 9.10 -2.54
C LYS A 169 20.03 8.34 -2.23
N PHE A 170 19.29 8.75 -1.19
CA PHE A 170 17.98 8.14 -0.88
C PHE A 170 17.00 8.20 -2.05
N VAL A 171 16.87 9.34 -2.73
CA VAL A 171 15.96 9.51 -3.88
C VAL A 171 16.38 8.61 -5.04
N LYS A 172 17.69 8.45 -5.27
CA LYS A 172 18.23 7.53 -6.28
C LYS A 172 17.95 6.07 -5.95
N GLU A 173 18.06 5.67 -4.68
CA GLU A 173 17.69 4.31 -4.25
C GLU A 173 16.19 4.06 -4.44
N ILE A 174 15.33 5.01 -4.06
CA ILE A 174 13.89 4.93 -4.33
C ILE A 174 13.59 4.81 -5.82
N ASN A 175 14.22 5.66 -6.65
CA ASN A 175 14.08 5.59 -8.10
C ASN A 175 14.43 4.20 -8.64
N THR A 176 15.54 3.65 -8.17
CA THR A 176 16.03 2.34 -8.57
C THR A 176 15.05 1.23 -8.20
N LEU A 177 14.50 1.24 -6.98
CA LEU A 177 13.50 0.26 -6.55
C LEU A 177 12.21 0.29 -7.40
N LEU A 178 11.81 1.48 -7.86
CA LEU A 178 10.60 1.66 -8.67
C LEU A 178 10.80 1.32 -10.15
N GLU A 179 11.97 1.63 -10.72
CA GLU A 179 12.34 1.26 -12.09
C GLU A 179 12.46 -0.26 -12.23
N ALA A 180 13.04 -0.89 -11.22
CA ALA A 180 13.18 -2.34 -11.07
C ALA A 180 11.82 -3.06 -11.15
N ASP A 181 10.90 -2.67 -10.26
CA ASP A 181 9.56 -3.24 -10.22
C ASP A 181 8.54 -2.17 -9.81
N THR A 182 7.56 -1.92 -10.68
CA THR A 182 6.48 -0.98 -10.39
C THR A 182 5.65 -1.44 -9.18
N TRP A 183 5.56 -2.75 -8.91
CA TRP A 183 4.90 -3.29 -7.73
C TRP A 183 5.63 -2.91 -6.42
N SER A 184 6.94 -2.64 -6.47
CA SER A 184 7.69 -2.15 -5.31
C SER A 184 7.12 -0.85 -4.75
N TYR A 185 6.43 -0.04 -5.56
CA TYR A 185 5.78 1.20 -5.12
C TYR A 185 4.95 1.02 -3.85
N PHE A 186 4.14 -0.05 -3.80
CA PHE A 186 3.27 -0.31 -2.65
C PHE A 186 4.08 -0.60 -1.39
N ASN A 187 5.07 -1.51 -1.49
CA ASN A 187 5.94 -1.84 -0.37
C ASN A 187 6.74 -0.62 0.10
N VAL A 188 7.30 0.17 -0.83
CA VAL A 188 8.08 1.37 -0.51
C VAL A 188 7.20 2.37 0.25
N LYS A 189 6.07 2.78 -0.33
CA LYS A 189 5.14 3.74 0.29
C LYS A 189 4.67 3.26 1.66
N MET A 190 4.12 2.04 1.72
CA MET A 190 3.51 1.51 2.94
C MET A 190 4.54 1.38 4.06
N ASN A 191 5.73 0.86 3.77
CA ASN A 191 6.78 0.63 4.77
C ASN A 191 7.30 1.90 5.45
N GLY A 192 7.06 3.08 4.89
CA GLY A 192 7.32 4.34 5.58
C GLY A 192 6.56 4.47 6.90
N HIS A 193 5.41 3.80 7.06
CA HIS A 193 4.63 3.80 8.29
C HIS A 193 5.24 2.94 9.43
N ALA A 194 6.18 2.05 9.11
CA ALA A 194 6.93 1.29 10.11
C ALA A 194 8.10 2.10 10.74
N PHE A 195 8.14 3.40 10.49
CA PHE A 195 9.10 4.35 11.06
C PHE A 195 8.38 5.59 11.57
N ILE A 196 8.99 6.25 12.54
CA ILE A 196 8.52 7.49 13.16
C ILE A 196 9.69 8.43 13.38
N PHE A 197 9.41 9.72 13.60
CA PHE A 197 10.41 10.63 14.16
C PHE A 197 10.30 10.64 15.68
N GLU A 198 11.42 10.40 16.36
CA GLU A 198 11.59 10.56 17.79
C GLU A 198 12.75 11.53 18.03
N ASN A 199 12.48 12.68 18.65
CA ASN A 199 13.49 13.71 18.95
C ASN A 199 14.32 14.13 17.72
N GLY A 200 13.68 14.25 16.56
CA GLY A 200 14.32 14.64 15.30
C GLY A 200 15.08 13.52 14.58
N LYS A 201 15.04 12.28 15.11
CA LYS A 201 15.66 11.11 14.50
C LYS A 201 14.63 10.09 14.05
N ILE A 202 14.86 9.48 12.90
CA ILE A 202 14.05 8.38 12.39
C ILE A 202 14.33 7.15 13.24
N ALA A 203 13.30 6.69 13.92
CA ALA A 203 13.28 5.48 14.71
C ALA A 203 12.33 4.46 14.08
N ARG A 204 12.46 3.19 14.51
CA ARG A 204 11.50 2.14 14.16
C ARG A 204 10.21 2.38 14.93
N ASN A 205 9.07 2.19 14.28
CA ASN A 205 7.78 2.23 14.95
C ASN A 205 7.71 1.07 15.97
N PRO A 206 7.33 1.32 17.24
CA PRO A 206 7.27 0.27 18.27
C PRO A 206 6.16 -0.76 18.02
N PHE A 207 5.14 -0.41 17.24
CA PHE A 207 3.99 -1.26 16.97
C PHE A 207 4.10 -2.03 15.65
N PHE A 208 4.93 -1.58 14.70
CA PHE A 208 4.99 -2.17 13.37
C PHE A 208 6.42 -2.45 12.90
N GLY A 209 6.70 -3.71 12.56
CA GLY A 209 7.97 -4.11 11.94
C GLY A 209 7.99 -3.87 10.42
N SER A 210 6.91 -4.24 9.73
CA SER A 210 6.71 -4.04 8.29
C SER A 210 5.24 -3.82 7.98
N THR A 211 4.98 -2.78 7.19
CA THR A 211 3.64 -2.35 6.81
C THR A 211 3.36 -2.53 5.31
N GLY A 212 4.32 -3.02 4.52
CA GLY A 212 4.14 -3.43 3.13
C GLY A 212 3.49 -4.81 2.98
N PHE A 213 3.39 -5.34 1.77
CA PHE A 213 2.87 -6.70 1.53
C PHE A 213 3.85 -7.80 1.94
N MET A 214 5.15 -7.48 1.96
CA MET A 214 6.21 -8.40 2.39
C MET A 214 6.38 -8.41 3.92
N ASN A 215 6.89 -9.53 4.45
CA ASN A 215 7.19 -9.64 5.88
C ASN A 215 8.33 -8.72 6.33
N ASN A 216 9.36 -8.58 5.50
CA ASN A 216 10.46 -7.65 5.74
C ASN A 216 10.13 -6.24 5.25
N ASN A 217 10.73 -5.25 5.90
CA ASN A 217 10.56 -3.84 5.54
C ASN A 217 11.63 -3.44 4.51
N ILE A 218 11.20 -3.16 3.27
CA ILE A 218 12.13 -2.81 2.17
C ILE A 218 12.91 -1.51 2.42
N LEU A 219 12.43 -0.64 3.31
CA LEU A 219 13.08 0.61 3.68
C LEU A 219 14.10 0.47 4.83
N ALA A 220 14.12 -0.68 5.52
CA ALA A 220 15.04 -0.95 6.61
C ALA A 220 16.52 -0.62 6.29
N PRO A 221 17.08 -1.03 5.12
CA PRO A 221 18.49 -0.78 4.81
C PRO A 221 18.79 0.70 4.53
N TYR A 222 17.75 1.51 4.29
CA TYR A 222 17.88 2.90 3.87
C TYR A 222 17.61 3.89 5.01
N MET A 223 17.44 3.43 6.25
CA MET A 223 17.11 4.28 7.40
C MET A 223 18.07 5.47 7.57
N ASN A 224 19.38 5.23 7.45
CA ASN A 224 20.38 6.31 7.52
C ASN A 224 20.27 7.29 6.35
N LEU A 225 19.93 6.80 5.15
CA LEU A 225 19.73 7.66 3.98
C LEU A 225 18.42 8.47 4.07
N MET A 226 17.37 7.90 4.68
CA MET A 226 16.15 8.62 5.00
C MET A 226 16.44 9.76 5.99
N GLN A 227 17.23 9.50 7.03
CA GLN A 227 17.65 10.52 7.98
C GLN A 227 18.46 11.63 7.30
N ASP A 228 19.51 11.27 6.53
CA ASP A 228 20.37 12.22 5.83
C ASP A 228 19.55 13.09 4.85
N PHE A 229 18.60 12.48 4.14
CA PHE A 229 17.68 13.21 3.26
C PHE A 229 16.80 14.18 4.04
N SER A 230 16.20 13.73 5.15
CA SER A 230 15.36 14.56 6.01
C SER A 230 16.13 15.77 6.55
N ASP A 231 17.35 15.55 7.05
CA ASP A 231 18.19 16.60 7.63
C ASP A 231 18.60 17.62 6.56
N LYS A 232 19.15 17.17 5.43
CA LYS A 232 19.61 18.05 4.34
C LYS A 232 18.49 18.83 3.68
N SER A 233 17.30 18.25 3.59
CA SER A 233 16.13 18.88 2.99
C SER A 233 15.27 19.66 3.97
N SER A 234 15.61 19.65 5.27
CA SER A 234 14.79 20.24 6.34
C SER A 234 13.34 19.73 6.30
N PHE A 235 13.17 18.42 6.06
CA PHE A 235 11.85 17.80 5.87
C PHE A 235 10.91 18.04 7.06
N GLN A 236 11.38 17.85 8.29
CA GLN A 236 10.52 18.03 9.48
C GLN A 236 9.99 19.47 9.59
N LYS A 237 10.79 20.47 9.16
CA LYS A 237 10.31 21.85 9.07
C LYS A 237 9.21 21.98 8.01
N PHE A 238 9.43 21.46 6.80
CA PHE A 238 8.42 21.46 5.75
C PHE A 238 7.13 20.80 6.21
N TYR A 239 7.22 19.61 6.84
CA TYR A 239 6.08 18.88 7.34
C TYR A 239 5.31 19.67 8.40
N LYS A 240 6.02 20.32 9.34
CA LYS A 240 5.42 21.21 10.35
C LYS A 240 4.72 22.41 9.71
N ASP A 241 5.35 23.04 8.73
CA ASP A 241 4.79 24.20 8.01
C ASP A 241 3.52 23.80 7.21
N GLU A 242 3.43 22.55 6.73
CA GLU A 242 2.28 22.00 6.01
C GLU A 242 1.21 21.38 6.93
N THR A 243 1.41 21.34 8.25
CA THR A 243 0.47 20.73 9.21
C THR A 243 -0.95 21.29 9.09
N PRO A 244 -1.19 22.62 8.98
CA PRO A 244 -2.54 23.14 8.77
C PRO A 244 -3.23 22.60 7.51
N PHE A 245 -2.46 22.37 6.45
CA PHE A 245 -2.95 21.77 5.20
C PHE A 245 -3.29 20.28 5.40
N TYR A 246 -2.40 19.51 6.02
CA TYR A 246 -2.66 18.10 6.36
C TYR A 246 -3.89 17.94 7.26
N ASP A 247 -4.00 18.74 8.30
CA ASP A 247 -5.13 18.72 9.22
C ASP A 247 -6.44 19.01 8.50
N SER A 248 -6.43 19.92 7.51
CA SER A 248 -7.62 20.20 6.69
C SER A 248 -8.07 18.97 5.89
N GLN A 249 -7.11 18.18 5.36
CA GLN A 249 -7.40 16.98 4.60
C GLN A 249 -7.83 15.81 5.49
N ILE A 250 -7.21 15.66 6.66
CA ILE A 250 -7.62 14.71 7.70
C ILE A 250 -9.06 15.00 8.14
N ARG A 251 -9.39 16.27 8.43
CA ARG A 251 -10.76 16.68 8.74
C ARG A 251 -11.72 16.39 7.59
N TYR A 252 -11.30 16.59 6.34
CA TYR A 252 -12.14 16.28 5.18
C TYR A 252 -12.53 14.80 5.11
N PHE A 253 -11.59 13.88 5.39
CA PHE A 253 -11.90 12.45 5.52
C PHE A 253 -12.91 12.18 6.65
N SER A 254 -12.66 12.73 7.84
CA SER A 254 -13.47 12.47 9.02
C SER A 254 -14.89 13.02 8.92
N PHE A 255 -15.06 14.24 8.40
CA PHE A 255 -16.32 14.99 8.49
C PHE A 255 -17.05 15.14 7.14
N ASN A 256 -16.34 15.40 6.03
CA ASN A 256 -17.02 15.72 4.77
C ASN A 256 -17.46 14.48 3.99
N ILE A 257 -16.63 13.43 3.94
CA ILE A 257 -17.01 12.17 3.26
C ILE A 257 -17.66 11.15 4.22
N GLY A 258 -17.46 11.33 5.53
CA GLY A 258 -18.12 10.60 6.61
C GLY A 258 -17.62 9.16 6.79
N LEU A 259 -16.36 8.98 7.19
CA LEU A 259 -15.79 7.64 7.45
C LEU A 259 -16.54 6.86 8.54
N LYS A 260 -16.93 7.53 9.63
CA LYS A 260 -17.73 6.89 10.69
C LYS A 260 -19.09 6.40 10.15
N ASP A 261 -19.72 7.17 9.27
CA ASP A 261 -20.99 6.78 8.64
C ASP A 261 -20.84 5.65 7.62
N MET A 262 -19.73 5.63 6.86
CA MET A 262 -19.37 4.47 6.04
C MET A 262 -19.31 3.21 6.89
N MET A 263 -18.67 3.31 8.05
CA MET A 263 -18.46 2.16 8.90
C MET A 263 -19.76 1.69 9.57
N LYS A 264 -20.58 2.64 10.03
CA LYS A 264 -21.93 2.36 10.53
C LYS A 264 -22.81 1.70 9.45
N TRP A 265 -22.72 2.17 8.20
CA TRP A 265 -23.46 1.60 7.08
C TRP A 265 -23.06 0.15 6.81
N LEU A 266 -21.76 -0.16 6.81
CA LEU A 266 -21.25 -1.52 6.60
C LEU A 266 -21.66 -2.46 7.74
N LYS A 267 -21.43 -2.06 9.01
CA LYS A 267 -21.82 -2.87 10.18
C LYS A 267 -23.33 -3.20 10.19
N ARG A 268 -24.18 -2.24 9.82
CA ARG A 268 -25.64 -2.46 9.69
C ARG A 268 -26.00 -3.45 8.58
N ASN A 269 -25.34 -3.37 7.44
CA ASN A 269 -25.67 -4.17 6.26
C ASN A 269 -24.99 -5.55 6.23
N PHE A 270 -24.00 -5.76 7.09
CA PHE A 270 -23.20 -6.97 7.22
C PHE A 270 -22.97 -7.29 8.71
N PRO A 271 -24.04 -7.56 9.47
CA PRO A 271 -23.93 -7.79 10.91
C PRO A 271 -23.02 -8.99 11.21
N GLY A 272 -22.12 -8.83 12.18
CA GLY A 272 -21.15 -9.86 12.58
C GLY A 272 -20.04 -10.15 11.55
N LYS A 273 -19.77 -9.21 10.62
CA LYS A 273 -18.66 -9.27 9.65
C LYS A 273 -17.78 -8.03 9.77
N GLY A 274 -16.54 -8.12 9.27
CA GLY A 274 -15.56 -7.03 9.28
C GLY A 274 -15.27 -6.47 10.67
N SER A 275 -15.18 -7.35 11.67
CA SER A 275 -14.83 -6.99 13.05
C SER A 275 -13.32 -6.68 13.14
N TYR A 276 -12.97 -5.45 12.78
CA TYR A 276 -11.71 -4.84 13.18
C TYR A 276 -11.96 -4.02 14.43
N ASP A 277 -11.08 -4.17 15.40
CA ASP A 277 -11.11 -3.42 16.64
C ASP A 277 -10.64 -1.98 16.40
N TYR A 278 -9.82 -1.75 15.38
CA TYR A 278 -9.34 -0.43 14.99
C TYR A 278 -9.18 -0.31 13.48
N THR A 279 -9.45 0.88 12.92
CA THR A 279 -9.19 1.20 11.52
C THR A 279 -8.35 2.46 11.41
N HIS A 280 -7.22 2.37 10.74
CA HIS A 280 -6.31 3.49 10.51
C HIS A 280 -6.19 3.81 9.02
N VAL A 281 -6.91 4.84 8.57
CA VAL A 281 -6.80 5.33 7.20
C VAL A 281 -5.54 6.17 7.06
N ILE A 282 -4.60 5.68 6.25
CA ILE A 282 -3.32 6.33 5.99
C ILE A 282 -3.35 6.87 4.57
N PHE A 283 -2.96 8.12 4.37
CA PHE A 283 -2.87 8.68 3.03
C PHE A 283 -1.71 9.66 2.90
N SER A 284 -1.37 9.98 1.66
CA SER A 284 -0.55 11.14 1.33
C SER A 284 -1.27 11.95 0.24
N PRO A 285 -1.17 13.29 0.23
CA PRO A 285 -1.78 14.10 -0.81
C PRO A 285 -1.11 13.88 -2.18
N LEU A 286 0.09 13.29 -2.21
CA LEU A 286 0.86 12.98 -3.42
C LEU A 286 0.45 11.67 -4.07
N VAL A 287 -0.19 10.75 -3.36
CA VAL A 287 -0.56 9.43 -3.90
C VAL A 287 -1.60 9.61 -4.99
N GLY A 288 -1.31 9.10 -6.19
CA GLY A 288 -2.20 9.11 -7.34
C GLY A 288 -3.30 8.05 -7.26
N SER A 289 -3.39 7.15 -8.23
CA SER A 289 -4.49 6.17 -8.34
C SER A 289 -4.25 4.86 -7.58
N ASN A 290 -3.27 4.81 -6.68
CA ASN A 290 -2.84 3.56 -6.04
C ASN A 290 -3.38 3.42 -4.61
N GLN A 291 -4.24 2.43 -4.41
CA GLN A 291 -4.74 2.02 -3.10
C GLN A 291 -4.16 0.67 -2.70
N SER A 292 -3.96 0.48 -1.40
CA SER A 292 -3.52 -0.77 -0.82
C SER A 292 -4.15 -0.96 0.54
N LEU A 293 -4.54 -2.18 0.85
CA LEU A 293 -5.14 -2.55 2.12
C LEU A 293 -4.27 -3.58 2.80
N ILE A 294 -3.94 -3.34 4.05
CA ILE A 294 -3.30 -4.34 4.91
C ILE A 294 -4.08 -4.47 6.21
N ASN A 295 -4.02 -5.64 6.82
CA ASN A 295 -4.56 -5.87 8.15
C ASN A 295 -3.50 -6.55 9.02
N PHE A 296 -3.64 -6.32 10.31
CA PHE A 296 -2.78 -6.89 11.34
C PHE A 296 -3.65 -7.53 12.41
N GLU A 297 -3.15 -8.63 12.97
CA GLU A 297 -3.72 -9.28 14.13
C GLU A 297 -2.57 -9.63 15.09
N ASP A 298 -2.63 -9.12 16.32
CA ASP A 298 -1.69 -9.46 17.38
C ASP A 298 -2.42 -9.40 18.72
N ASN A 299 -2.18 -10.40 19.58
CA ASN A 299 -2.80 -10.53 20.90
C ASN A 299 -4.33 -10.38 20.90
N GLY A 300 -5.01 -10.94 19.88
CA GLY A 300 -6.47 -10.91 19.74
C GLY A 300 -7.05 -9.58 19.24
N PHE A 301 -6.22 -8.58 18.95
CA PHE A 301 -6.63 -7.27 18.44
C PHE A 301 -6.40 -7.17 16.94
N LYS A 302 -7.42 -6.72 16.20
CA LYS A 302 -7.44 -6.65 14.73
C LYS A 302 -7.46 -5.21 14.25
N GLU A 303 -6.44 -4.84 13.49
CA GLU A 303 -6.32 -3.52 12.88
C GLU A 303 -6.43 -3.61 11.35
N LEU A 304 -7.21 -2.70 10.77
CA LEU A 304 -7.29 -2.48 9.33
C LEU A 304 -6.55 -1.19 8.95
N GLN A 305 -5.63 -1.25 7.99
CA GLN A 305 -4.92 -0.08 7.47
C GLN A 305 -5.14 0.10 5.96
N PRO A 306 -6.17 0.88 5.56
CA PRO A 306 -6.29 1.36 4.19
C PRO A 306 -5.26 2.45 3.91
N HIS A 307 -4.36 2.20 2.95
CA HIS A 307 -3.43 3.19 2.41
C HIS A 307 -3.96 3.75 1.09
N VAL A 308 -4.62 4.90 1.16
CA VAL A 308 -5.39 5.47 0.06
C VAL A 308 -4.80 6.78 -0.45
N ASN A 309 -5.30 7.26 -1.58
CA ASN A 309 -5.06 8.61 -2.04
C ASN A 309 -6.01 9.61 -1.36
N TYR A 310 -5.61 10.88 -1.28
CA TYR A 310 -6.58 11.93 -0.97
C TYR A 310 -7.65 11.95 -2.08
N PRO A 311 -8.95 12.07 -1.74
CA PRO A 311 -10.04 12.10 -2.71
C PRO A 311 -10.09 13.44 -3.45
N HIS A 312 -9.09 13.66 -4.31
CA HIS A 312 -8.94 14.83 -5.16
C HIS A 312 -10.17 15.03 -6.04
N ASN A 313 -10.43 16.28 -6.38
CA ASN A 313 -11.74 16.73 -6.80
C ASN A 313 -11.90 16.82 -8.32
N TYR A 314 -11.45 15.79 -9.04
CA TYR A 314 -11.35 15.81 -10.51
C TYR A 314 -12.70 16.00 -11.23
N LEU A 315 -13.81 15.65 -10.58
CA LEU A 315 -15.16 15.79 -11.14
C LEU A 315 -15.96 16.95 -10.54
N TYR A 316 -15.38 17.74 -9.62
CA TYR A 316 -16.14 18.75 -8.86
C TYR A 316 -16.89 19.71 -9.75
N ASP A 317 -16.15 20.41 -10.62
CA ASP A 317 -16.69 21.52 -11.37
C ASP A 317 -17.70 21.01 -12.40
N ASN A 318 -17.47 19.83 -12.95
CA ASN A 318 -18.42 19.16 -13.84
C ASN A 318 -19.73 18.82 -13.11
N LEU A 319 -19.65 18.20 -11.93
CA LEU A 319 -20.84 17.84 -11.15
C LEU A 319 -21.58 19.08 -10.62
N ARG A 320 -20.84 20.12 -10.19
CA ARG A 320 -21.42 21.38 -9.74
C ARG A 320 -22.12 22.13 -10.90
N LYS A 321 -21.52 22.17 -12.09
CA LYS A 321 -22.15 22.72 -13.32
C LYS A 321 -23.44 21.98 -13.69
N LYS A 322 -23.53 20.68 -13.36
CA LYS A 322 -24.76 19.90 -13.50
C LYS A 322 -25.77 20.12 -12.38
N GLY A 323 -25.51 21.01 -11.42
CA GLY A 323 -26.39 21.32 -10.30
C GLY A 323 -26.42 20.24 -9.22
N ILE A 324 -25.36 19.43 -9.09
CA ILE A 324 -25.23 18.48 -7.99
C ILE A 324 -24.71 19.20 -6.75
N ARG A 325 -25.35 18.98 -5.59
CA ARG A 325 -24.93 19.63 -4.34
C ARG A 325 -23.61 19.07 -3.83
N GLU A 326 -22.87 19.91 -3.12
CA GLU A 326 -21.57 19.58 -2.56
C GLU A 326 -21.61 18.35 -1.64
N THR A 327 -22.65 18.19 -0.82
CA THR A 327 -22.83 17.01 0.05
C THR A 327 -22.94 15.70 -0.74
N ALA A 328 -23.64 15.73 -1.87
CA ALA A 328 -23.75 14.59 -2.78
C ALA A 328 -22.41 14.31 -3.48
N ILE A 329 -21.69 15.35 -3.92
CA ILE A 329 -20.35 15.21 -4.50
C ILE A 329 -19.37 14.62 -3.48
N ASN A 330 -19.38 15.09 -2.24
CA ASN A 330 -18.52 14.57 -1.16
C ASN A 330 -18.81 13.09 -0.89
N SER A 331 -20.07 12.67 -0.94
CA SER A 331 -20.47 11.26 -0.83
C SER A 331 -19.83 10.38 -1.92
N TYR A 332 -19.71 10.90 -3.13
CA TYR A 332 -19.00 10.23 -4.24
C TYR A 332 -17.48 10.30 -4.09
N ARG A 333 -16.92 11.41 -3.62
CA ARG A 333 -15.47 11.53 -3.38
C ARG A 333 -14.95 10.47 -2.39
N GLY A 334 -15.78 10.05 -1.44
CA GLY A 334 -15.47 8.97 -0.51
C GLY A 334 -15.57 7.54 -1.06
N THR A 335 -15.90 7.35 -2.34
CA THR A 335 -16.09 6.02 -2.96
C THR A 335 -14.85 5.13 -2.84
N ILE A 336 -13.66 5.66 -3.11
CA ILE A 336 -12.40 4.93 -3.04
C ILE A 336 -12.08 4.40 -1.63
N VAL A 337 -12.15 5.25 -0.61
CA VAL A 337 -11.87 4.77 0.74
C VAL A 337 -12.96 3.79 1.19
N PHE A 338 -14.19 3.97 0.73
CA PHE A 338 -15.27 3.02 0.98
C PHE A 338 -15.03 1.66 0.31
N THR A 339 -14.40 1.61 -0.87
CA THR A 339 -14.04 0.33 -1.50
C THR A 339 -13.01 -0.44 -0.69
N GLU A 340 -12.00 0.25 -0.15
CA GLU A 340 -11.01 -0.39 0.71
C GLU A 340 -11.62 -0.90 2.03
N LEU A 341 -12.50 -0.10 2.66
CA LEU A 341 -13.15 -0.48 3.91
C LEU A 341 -14.09 -1.68 3.75
N ASN A 342 -14.78 -1.80 2.62
CA ASN A 342 -15.83 -2.81 2.47
C ASN A 342 -15.32 -4.22 2.16
N HIS A 343 -14.06 -4.38 1.70
CA HIS A 343 -13.46 -5.69 1.45
C HIS A 343 -13.56 -6.61 2.66
N GLY A 344 -13.30 -6.08 3.86
CA GLY A 344 -13.42 -6.83 5.12
C GLY A 344 -14.84 -7.30 5.48
N PHE A 345 -15.86 -6.87 4.75
CA PHE A 345 -17.27 -7.20 4.98
C PHE A 345 -17.83 -8.06 3.85
N ALA A 346 -17.75 -7.54 2.63
CA ALA A 346 -18.39 -8.13 1.45
C ALA A 346 -17.79 -9.49 1.11
N ASP A 347 -16.46 -9.60 1.14
CA ASP A 347 -15.75 -10.81 0.72
C ASP A 347 -16.03 -11.98 1.68
N LEU A 348 -16.18 -11.71 2.98
CA LEU A 348 -16.54 -12.72 3.98
C LEU A 348 -17.94 -13.32 3.72
N VAL A 349 -18.87 -12.56 3.13
CA VAL A 349 -20.18 -13.09 2.75
C VAL A 349 -20.07 -13.84 1.42
N SER A 350 -19.30 -13.33 0.45
CA SER A 350 -19.06 -14.00 -0.83
C SER A 350 -18.49 -15.40 -0.66
N GLU A 351 -17.55 -15.61 0.27
CA GLU A 351 -16.92 -16.92 0.48
C GLU A 351 -17.93 -18.05 0.79
N LYS A 352 -19.06 -17.76 1.44
CA LYS A 352 -20.13 -18.73 1.68
C LYS A 352 -20.74 -19.29 0.39
N TYR A 353 -20.65 -18.52 -0.70
CA TYR A 353 -21.20 -18.86 -2.01
C TYR A 353 -20.11 -19.16 -3.05
N LYS A 354 -18.84 -19.30 -2.63
CA LYS A 354 -17.66 -19.41 -3.51
C LYS A 354 -17.85 -20.37 -4.68
N LYS A 355 -18.34 -21.59 -4.43
CA LYS A 355 -18.53 -22.61 -5.49
C LYS A 355 -19.50 -22.13 -6.58
N ARG A 356 -20.63 -21.55 -6.17
CA ARG A 356 -21.66 -21.02 -7.08
C ARG A 356 -21.13 -19.83 -7.86
N ILE A 357 -20.47 -18.90 -7.17
CA ILE A 357 -19.88 -17.70 -7.76
C ILE A 357 -18.81 -18.07 -8.79
N VAL A 358 -17.84 -18.91 -8.44
CA VAL A 358 -16.76 -19.32 -9.34
C VAL A 358 -17.31 -19.99 -10.59
N LYS A 359 -18.39 -20.79 -10.45
CA LYS A 359 -19.09 -21.39 -11.59
C LYS A 359 -19.76 -20.34 -12.46
N ALA A 360 -20.47 -19.37 -11.87
CA ALA A 360 -21.17 -18.31 -12.58
C ALA A 360 -20.22 -17.34 -13.31
N THR A 361 -19.03 -17.10 -12.74
CA THR A 361 -18.01 -16.19 -13.31
C THR A 361 -16.89 -16.91 -14.04
N LYS A 362 -17.08 -18.18 -14.42
CA LYS A 362 -16.04 -18.98 -15.08
C LYS A 362 -15.63 -18.40 -16.45
N ASP A 363 -16.62 -17.92 -17.21
CA ASP A 363 -16.44 -17.40 -18.57
C ASP A 363 -16.08 -15.92 -18.48
N LYS A 364 -14.84 -15.63 -18.06
CA LYS A 364 -14.37 -14.28 -17.69
C LYS A 364 -14.53 -13.24 -18.79
N GLU A 365 -14.48 -13.64 -20.06
CA GLU A 365 -14.71 -12.78 -21.23
C GLU A 365 -16.10 -12.13 -21.22
N ASN A 366 -17.09 -12.79 -20.63
CA ASN A 366 -18.44 -12.23 -20.46
C ASN A 366 -18.53 -11.16 -19.37
N TRP A 367 -17.51 -11.05 -18.51
CA TRP A 367 -17.53 -10.21 -17.32
C TRP A 367 -16.53 -9.06 -17.39
N LEU A 368 -15.40 -9.27 -18.07
CA LEU A 368 -14.20 -8.45 -17.98
C LEU A 368 -13.55 -8.19 -19.34
N LYS A 369 -13.01 -6.98 -19.52
CA LYS A 369 -12.06 -6.67 -20.60
C LYS A 369 -10.84 -7.60 -20.56
N PRO A 370 -10.27 -7.99 -21.72
CA PRO A 370 -9.16 -8.95 -21.81
C PRO A 370 -7.99 -8.65 -20.86
N GLU A 371 -7.56 -7.40 -20.79
CA GLU A 371 -6.45 -6.93 -19.96
C GLU A 371 -6.68 -7.17 -18.45
N MET A 372 -7.94 -7.25 -18.01
CA MET A 372 -8.30 -7.44 -16.60
C MET A 372 -8.38 -8.92 -16.19
N GLN A 373 -8.50 -9.84 -17.15
CA GLN A 373 -8.78 -11.27 -16.88
C GLN A 373 -7.63 -12.01 -16.18
N ASN A 374 -6.41 -11.47 -16.27
CA ASN A 374 -5.23 -11.99 -15.56
C ASN A 374 -5.20 -11.56 -14.10
N PHE A 375 -5.75 -10.39 -13.78
CA PHE A 375 -5.77 -9.82 -12.43
C PHE A 375 -6.90 -10.41 -11.58
N TYR A 376 -8.06 -10.70 -12.19
CA TYR A 376 -9.22 -11.22 -11.49
C TYR A 376 -9.46 -12.70 -11.85
N LYS A 377 -9.25 -13.59 -10.87
CA LYS A 377 -9.43 -15.04 -11.01
C LYS A 377 -10.39 -15.58 -9.94
N GLY A 378 -11.17 -16.58 -10.31
CA GLY A 378 -12.13 -17.23 -9.41
C GLY A 378 -13.12 -16.24 -8.83
N ILE A 379 -13.28 -16.26 -7.50
CA ILE A 379 -14.23 -15.40 -6.78
C ILE A 379 -13.92 -13.90 -6.89
N LYS A 380 -12.68 -13.53 -7.24
CA LYS A 380 -12.25 -12.12 -7.28
C LYS A 380 -13.05 -11.27 -8.28
N VAL A 381 -13.57 -11.88 -9.37
CA VAL A 381 -14.43 -11.16 -10.32
C VAL A 381 -15.67 -10.65 -9.59
N PHE A 382 -16.39 -11.54 -8.90
CA PHE A 382 -17.58 -11.19 -8.13
C PHE A 382 -17.28 -10.23 -6.98
N ASN A 383 -16.19 -10.45 -6.23
CA ASN A 383 -15.83 -9.57 -5.13
C ASN A 383 -15.62 -8.13 -5.61
N GLU A 384 -14.98 -7.94 -6.77
CA GLU A 384 -14.80 -6.60 -7.34
C GLU A 384 -16.11 -5.97 -7.84
N TYR A 385 -16.99 -6.76 -8.46
CA TYR A 385 -18.36 -6.30 -8.77
C TYR A 385 -19.08 -5.85 -7.49
N MET A 386 -19.00 -6.63 -6.42
CA MET A 386 -19.67 -6.32 -5.16
C MET A 386 -19.06 -5.11 -4.46
N ASN A 387 -17.74 -4.99 -4.46
CA ASN A 387 -17.02 -3.84 -3.90
C ASN A 387 -17.60 -2.51 -4.40
N TRP A 388 -17.78 -2.37 -5.72
CA TRP A 388 -18.37 -1.18 -6.34
C TRP A 388 -19.90 -1.17 -6.33
N ALA A 389 -20.55 -2.32 -6.26
CA ALA A 389 -22.01 -2.36 -6.09
C ALA A 389 -22.42 -1.79 -4.73
N LEU A 390 -21.65 -2.05 -3.66
CA LEU A 390 -21.89 -1.47 -2.34
C LEU A 390 -21.75 0.05 -2.34
N VAL A 391 -20.79 0.59 -3.11
CA VAL A 391 -20.70 2.04 -3.36
C VAL A 391 -22.03 2.56 -3.92
N SER A 392 -22.58 1.89 -4.93
CA SER A 392 -23.85 2.28 -5.56
C SER A 392 -25.03 2.22 -4.57
N LEU A 393 -25.08 1.19 -3.71
CA LEU A 393 -26.10 1.08 -2.68
C LEU A 393 -26.00 2.18 -1.62
N ARG A 394 -24.78 2.50 -1.16
CA ARG A 394 -24.55 3.61 -0.21
C ARG A 394 -24.95 4.96 -0.83
N LEU A 395 -24.59 5.22 -2.09
CA LEU A 395 -25.02 6.44 -2.78
C LEU A 395 -26.54 6.53 -2.92
N ALA A 396 -27.22 5.40 -3.13
CA ALA A 396 -28.69 5.34 -3.19
C ALA A 396 -29.37 5.61 -1.83
N ASP A 397 -28.64 5.46 -0.71
CA ASP A 397 -29.10 5.86 0.63
C ASP A 397 -28.90 7.36 0.88
N LEU A 398 -27.80 7.93 0.38
CA LEU A 398 -27.39 9.31 0.67
C LEU A 398 -27.99 10.34 -0.30
N THR A 399 -28.43 9.90 -1.47
CA THR A 399 -28.88 10.79 -2.55
C THR A 399 -30.18 10.31 -3.17
N LYS A 400 -30.90 11.23 -3.82
CA LYS A 400 -32.19 10.96 -4.50
C LYS A 400 -32.28 11.70 -5.83
N GLY A 401 -33.28 11.36 -6.64
CA GLY A 401 -33.62 12.08 -7.87
C GLY A 401 -32.44 12.25 -8.82
N LYS A 402 -32.21 13.50 -9.26
CA LYS A 402 -31.14 13.88 -10.20
C LYS A 402 -29.75 13.55 -9.66
N GLU A 403 -29.49 13.77 -8.38
CA GLU A 403 -28.19 13.50 -7.75
C GLU A 403 -27.86 12.01 -7.81
N GLN A 404 -28.81 11.18 -7.38
CA GLN A 404 -28.60 9.74 -7.41
C GLN A 404 -28.36 9.23 -8.84
N LYS A 405 -29.14 9.71 -9.82
CA LYS A 405 -28.97 9.32 -11.23
C LYS A 405 -27.60 9.70 -11.76
N GLU A 406 -27.13 10.92 -11.46
CA GLU A 406 -25.82 11.41 -11.89
C GLU A 406 -24.68 10.60 -11.26
N LEU A 407 -24.70 10.42 -9.94
CA LEU A 407 -23.60 9.75 -9.24
C LEU A 407 -23.53 8.26 -9.58
N LEU A 408 -24.67 7.56 -9.70
CA LEU A 408 -24.68 6.17 -10.16
C LEU A 408 -24.15 6.05 -11.59
N ARG A 409 -24.42 7.02 -12.46
CA ARG A 409 -23.82 7.04 -13.80
C ARG A 409 -22.30 7.18 -13.73
N GLN A 410 -21.76 7.98 -12.82
CA GLN A 410 -20.31 8.10 -12.63
C GLN A 410 -19.67 6.80 -12.12
N VAL A 411 -20.34 6.09 -11.20
CA VAL A 411 -19.87 4.76 -10.75
C VAL A 411 -19.90 3.76 -11.90
N ASN A 412 -21.01 3.70 -12.65
CA ASN A 412 -21.13 2.80 -13.80
C ASN A 412 -20.07 3.09 -14.87
N HIS A 413 -19.85 4.36 -15.22
CA HIS A 413 -18.81 4.76 -16.16
C HIS A 413 -17.42 4.34 -15.67
N THR A 414 -17.14 4.50 -14.38
CA THR A 414 -15.86 4.05 -13.80
C THR A 414 -15.68 2.54 -13.93
N MET A 415 -16.70 1.75 -13.60
CA MET A 415 -16.61 0.30 -13.65
C MET A 415 -16.56 -0.25 -15.08
N VAL A 416 -17.44 0.22 -15.96
CA VAL A 416 -17.56 -0.29 -17.32
C VAL A 416 -16.41 0.23 -18.19
N GLU A 417 -16.22 1.54 -18.27
CA GLU A 417 -15.29 2.14 -19.24
C GLU A 417 -13.86 2.11 -18.74
N LYS A 418 -13.62 2.49 -17.47
CA LYS A 418 -12.26 2.65 -16.94
C LYS A 418 -11.68 1.35 -16.36
N ARG A 419 -12.52 0.53 -15.70
CA ARG A 419 -12.08 -0.72 -15.05
C ARG A 419 -12.41 -1.98 -15.82
N GLY A 420 -13.25 -1.89 -16.87
CA GLY A 420 -13.52 -3.00 -17.78
C GLY A 420 -14.54 -4.05 -17.32
N PHE A 421 -15.49 -3.69 -16.46
CA PHE A 421 -16.51 -4.59 -15.91
C PHE A 421 -17.83 -4.49 -16.70
N TYR A 422 -17.94 -5.23 -17.80
CA TYR A 422 -18.97 -5.05 -18.83
C TYR A 422 -20.43 -5.09 -18.31
N LYS A 423 -20.73 -5.95 -17.35
CA LYS A 423 -22.09 -6.16 -16.85
C LYS A 423 -22.43 -5.30 -15.64
N PHE A 424 -21.54 -4.39 -15.23
CA PHE A 424 -21.70 -3.66 -13.97
C PHE A 424 -22.96 -2.79 -13.97
N GLU A 425 -23.21 -2.03 -15.05
CA GLU A 425 -24.44 -1.23 -15.14
C GLU A 425 -25.71 -2.09 -15.09
N LYS A 426 -25.71 -3.27 -15.73
CA LYS A 426 -26.84 -4.22 -15.68
C LYS A 426 -27.06 -4.72 -14.25
N LEU A 427 -25.99 -5.03 -13.52
CA LEU A 427 -26.07 -5.40 -12.11
C LEU A 427 -26.68 -4.26 -11.28
N ILE A 428 -26.24 -3.01 -11.45
CA ILE A 428 -26.76 -1.87 -10.67
C ILE A 428 -28.24 -1.61 -10.96
N LYS A 429 -28.67 -1.74 -12.23
CA LYS A 429 -30.10 -1.65 -12.62
C LYS A 429 -30.97 -2.70 -11.93
N TYR A 430 -30.42 -3.89 -11.65
CA TYR A 430 -31.11 -4.94 -10.91
C TYR A 430 -31.04 -4.72 -9.38
N LEU A 431 -29.85 -4.46 -8.86
CA LEU A 431 -29.55 -4.52 -7.43
C LEU A 431 -30.06 -3.30 -6.66
N VAL A 432 -30.00 -2.09 -7.22
CA VAL A 432 -30.48 -0.88 -6.52
C VAL A 432 -31.99 -0.96 -6.25
N PRO A 433 -32.86 -1.32 -7.21
CA PRO A 433 -34.28 -1.54 -6.92
C PRO A 433 -34.53 -2.67 -5.92
N LEU A 434 -33.83 -3.81 -6.06
CA LEU A 434 -33.93 -4.93 -5.12
C LEU A 434 -33.61 -4.48 -3.69
N TYR A 435 -32.52 -3.73 -3.52
CA TYR A 435 -32.10 -3.17 -2.24
C TYR A 435 -33.16 -2.22 -1.67
N LYS A 436 -33.62 -1.24 -2.45
CA LYS A 436 -34.62 -0.26 -2.00
C LYS A 436 -35.92 -0.92 -1.54
N LYS A 437 -36.41 -1.94 -2.26
CA LYS A 437 -37.61 -2.70 -1.91
C LYS A 437 -37.47 -3.44 -0.57
N ASN A 438 -36.24 -3.81 -0.19
CA ASN A 438 -35.95 -4.62 0.99
C ASN A 438 -35.25 -3.86 2.13
N LYS A 439 -35.00 -2.54 2.00
CA LYS A 439 -34.12 -1.75 2.88
C LYS A 439 -34.45 -1.87 4.39
N ASN A 440 -35.72 -2.06 4.73
CA ASN A 440 -36.17 -2.20 6.13
C ASN A 440 -36.50 -3.65 6.54
N LYS A 441 -36.28 -4.62 5.63
CA LYS A 441 -36.64 -6.04 5.81
C LYS A 441 -35.44 -6.96 5.78
N LYS A 442 -34.43 -6.63 4.99
CA LYS A 442 -33.21 -7.42 4.81
C LYS A 442 -31.99 -6.51 4.81
N THR A 443 -30.93 -7.00 5.43
CA THR A 443 -29.57 -6.46 5.26
C THR A 443 -29.03 -6.79 3.88
N VAL A 444 -27.99 -6.08 3.40
CA VAL A 444 -27.36 -6.42 2.12
C VAL A 444 -26.78 -7.83 2.13
N ALA A 445 -26.20 -8.28 3.24
CA ALA A 445 -25.73 -9.65 3.40
C ALA A 445 -26.84 -10.70 3.13
N GLN A 446 -28.07 -10.42 3.55
CA GLN A 446 -29.23 -11.29 3.30
C GLN A 446 -29.74 -11.25 1.84
N LEU A 447 -29.27 -10.30 1.02
CA LEU A 447 -29.57 -10.24 -0.41
C LEU A 447 -28.59 -11.06 -1.26
N TYR A 448 -27.49 -11.56 -0.70
CA TYR A 448 -26.48 -12.33 -1.45
C TYR A 448 -27.05 -13.55 -2.20
N PRO A 449 -28.00 -14.34 -1.67
CA PRO A 449 -28.62 -15.41 -2.45
C PRO A 449 -29.23 -14.94 -3.78
N ASP A 450 -29.92 -13.79 -3.76
CA ASP A 450 -30.55 -13.19 -4.95
C ASP A 450 -29.49 -12.62 -5.90
N ILE A 451 -28.45 -11.99 -5.36
CA ILE A 451 -27.32 -11.47 -6.12
C ILE A 451 -26.58 -12.61 -6.83
N VAL A 452 -26.21 -13.67 -6.12
CA VAL A 452 -25.52 -14.83 -6.70
C VAL A 452 -26.38 -15.49 -7.78
N LYS A 453 -27.70 -15.60 -7.55
CA LYS A 453 -28.64 -16.10 -8.56
C LYS A 453 -28.69 -15.21 -9.81
N TRP A 454 -28.52 -13.89 -9.66
CA TRP A 454 -28.42 -13.00 -10.81
C TRP A 454 -27.16 -13.29 -11.63
N PHE A 455 -26.00 -13.51 -10.99
CA PHE A 455 -24.76 -13.92 -11.67
C PHE A 455 -24.89 -15.28 -12.35
N GLU A 456 -25.60 -16.25 -11.77
CA GLU A 456 -25.81 -17.56 -12.39
C GLU A 456 -26.67 -17.51 -13.67
N LYS A 457 -27.48 -16.46 -13.83
CA LYS A 457 -28.42 -16.30 -14.95
C LYS A 457 -27.90 -15.41 -16.08
N ASN A 458 -26.84 -14.65 -15.85
CA ASN A 458 -26.32 -13.66 -16.79
C ASN A 458 -24.90 -14.00 -17.15
#